data_AF-A0A3B8ZEA2-F1
#
_entry.id   AF-A0A3B8ZEA2-F1
#
_cell.length_a   1.000
_cell.length_b   1.000
_cell.length_c   1.000
_cell.angle_alpha   90.00
_cell.angle_beta   90.00
_cell.angle_gamma   90.00
#
_symmetry.space_group_name_H-M   'P 1'
#
loop_
_entity.id
_entity.type
_entity.pdbx_description
1 polymer ?
#
loop_
_entity_poly.entity_id
_entity_poly.type
_entity_poly.pdbx_seq_one_letter_code
_entity_poly.pdbx_strand_id
1 'polypeptide(L)'
;GGTAKQCRDRNYQAILPLRGKVLNTESASLKKVLENKEIQDMVTALGCGIGNHFDVNRLRYERVILLADADSDGHHITTLLLTFFYRHMPGLISGGRIFIAVPPLYRIDIGKETFWG
;
A
#
# COMPACT_ATOMS: atom_id res chain seq x y z
N GLY A 1 2.03 7.58 -9.45
CA GLY A 1 1.68 6.34 -10.17
C GLY A 1 2.41 6.14 -11.49
N GLY A 2 2.47 7.15 -12.38
CA GLY A 2 3.04 7.02 -13.74
C GLY A 2 4.56 6.74 -13.77
N THR A 3 5.35 7.52 -13.02
CA THR A 3 6.81 7.35 -12.89
C THR A 3 7.18 6.00 -12.27
N ALA A 4 6.48 5.59 -11.21
CA ALA A 4 6.73 4.30 -10.58
C ALA A 4 6.50 3.12 -11.55
N LYS A 5 5.50 3.20 -12.44
CA LYS A 5 5.23 2.15 -13.46
C LYS A 5 6.34 2.03 -14.50
N GLN A 6 7.04 3.13 -14.79
CA GLN A 6 8.16 3.15 -15.74
C GLN A 6 9.45 2.63 -15.12
N CYS A 7 9.68 2.88 -13.82
CA CYS A 7 10.90 2.47 -13.13
C CYS A 7 10.85 1.06 -12.52
N ARG A 8 9.70 0.37 -12.56
CA ARG A 8 9.56 -0.96 -11.94
C ARG A 8 10.29 -2.03 -12.74
N ASP A 9 10.82 -3.03 -12.04
CA ASP A 9 11.14 -4.30 -12.68
C ASP A 9 9.85 -5.11 -12.92
N ARG A 10 9.45 -5.22 -14.19
CA ARG A 10 8.21 -5.91 -14.58
C ARG A 10 8.18 -7.41 -14.24
N ASN A 11 9.34 -8.03 -13.99
CA ASN A 11 9.43 -9.45 -13.71
C ASN A 11 8.91 -9.79 -12.30
N TYR A 12 9.10 -8.90 -11.32
CA TYR A 12 8.76 -9.18 -9.92
C TYR A 12 8.06 -8.03 -9.17
N GLN A 13 7.94 -6.83 -9.76
CA GLN A 13 7.28 -5.69 -9.12
C GLN A 13 5.95 -5.38 -9.79
N ALA A 14 4.87 -5.35 -9.01
CA ALA A 14 3.56 -4.87 -9.41
C ALA A 14 3.25 -3.53 -8.73
N ILE A 15 2.45 -2.68 -9.39
CA ILE A 15 2.06 -1.36 -8.87
C ILE A 15 0.55 -1.22 -8.97
N LEU A 16 -0.07 -0.96 -7.83
CA LEU A 16 -1.47 -0.57 -7.71
C LEU A 16 -1.55 0.92 -7.34
N PRO A 17 -1.89 1.82 -8.26
CA PRO A 17 -2.10 3.22 -7.93
C PRO A 17 -3.45 3.39 -7.21
N LEU A 18 -3.42 3.91 -5.99
CA LEU A 18 -4.64 4.32 -5.30
C LEU A 18 -5.07 5.71 -5.79
N ARG A 19 -6.35 5.87 -6.13
CA ARG A 19 -6.91 7.14 -6.59
C ARG A 19 -7.90 7.71 -5.57
N GLY A 20 -7.78 9.00 -5.30
CA GLY A 20 -8.66 9.70 -4.36
C GLY A 20 -8.29 9.44 -2.90
N LYS A 21 -9.16 9.86 -1.97
CA LYS A 21 -8.97 9.67 -0.53
C LYS A 21 -9.29 8.23 -0.15
N VAL A 22 -8.36 7.56 0.54
CA VAL A 22 -8.57 6.23 1.10
C VAL A 22 -9.71 6.30 2.13
N LEU A 23 -10.63 5.33 2.07
CA LEU A 23 -11.72 5.23 3.04
C LEU A 23 -11.16 4.89 4.42
N ASN A 24 -11.58 5.62 5.45
CA ASN A 24 -11.34 5.19 6.83
C ASN A 24 -12.22 3.97 7.13
N THR A 25 -11.59 2.82 7.25
CA THR A 25 -12.25 1.52 7.44
C THR A 25 -12.59 1.25 8.90
N GLU A 26 -11.97 1.97 9.84
CA GLU A 26 -12.26 1.86 11.28
C GLU A 26 -13.67 2.34 11.61
N SER A 27 -14.10 3.43 10.99
CA SER A 27 -15.40 4.05 11.21
C SER A 27 -16.46 3.62 10.19
N ALA A 28 -16.09 2.82 9.18
CA ALA A 28 -16.98 2.36 8.13
C ALA A 28 -17.52 0.95 8.43
N SER A 29 -18.79 0.73 8.09
CA SER A 29 -19.36 -0.62 8.13
C SER A 29 -18.70 -1.52 7.09
N LEU A 30 -18.64 -2.83 7.34
CA LEU A 30 -18.07 -3.81 6.41
C LEU A 30 -18.70 -3.70 5.01
N LYS A 31 -20.01 -3.47 4.93
CA LYS A 31 -20.71 -3.24 3.66
C LYS A 31 -20.10 -2.06 2.88
N LYS A 32 -19.87 -0.92 3.54
CA LYS A 32 -19.30 0.28 2.92
C LYS A 32 -17.83 0.07 2.52
N VAL A 33 -17.08 -0.72 3.30
CA VAL A 33 -15.71 -1.12 2.94
C VAL A 33 -15.71 -1.98 1.68
N LEU A 34 -16.62 -2.95 1.59
CA LEU A 34 -16.75 -3.83 0.43
C LEU A 34 -17.29 -3.12 -0.80
N GLU A 35 -18.08 -2.05 -0.66
CA GLU A 35 -18.56 -1.23 -1.78
C GLU A 35 -17.50 -0.25 -2.30
N ASN A 36 -16.41 -0.03 -1.56
CA ASN A 36 -15.35 0.86 -1.99
C ASN A 36 -14.49 0.22 -3.09
N LYS A 37 -14.46 0.85 -4.27
CA LYS A 37 -13.74 0.35 -5.44
C LYS A 37 -12.24 0.19 -5.21
N GLU A 38 -11.58 1.15 -4.56
CA GLU A 38 -10.13 1.08 -4.31
C GLU A 38 -9.78 -0.09 -3.37
N ILE A 39 -10.63 -0.34 -2.38
CA ILE A 39 -10.49 -1.52 -1.50
C ILE A 39 -10.73 -2.82 -2.28
N GLN A 40 -11.77 -2.88 -3.13
CA GLN A 40 -12.03 -4.05 -3.97
C GLN A 40 -10.85 -4.36 -4.90
N ASP A 41 -10.30 -3.33 -5.54
CA ASP A 41 -9.13 -3.44 -6.42
C ASP A 41 -7.91 -3.96 -5.64
N MET A 42 -7.70 -3.46 -4.41
CA MET A 42 -6.63 -3.93 -3.52
C MET A 42 -6.80 -5.39 -3.09
N VAL A 43 -8.00 -5.78 -2.64
CA VAL A 43 -8.32 -7.16 -2.24
C VAL A 43 -8.10 -8.10 -3.43
N THR A 44 -8.54 -7.69 -4.62
CA THR A 44 -8.39 -8.46 -5.87
C THR A 44 -6.92 -8.60 -6.26
N ALA A 45 -6.13 -7.52 -6.12
CA ALA A 45 -4.70 -7.53 -6.41
C ALA A 45 -3.94 -8.47 -5.47
N LEU A 46 -4.24 -8.44 -4.16
CA LEU A 46 -3.59 -9.29 -3.16
C LEU A 46 -3.99 -10.77 -3.28
N GLY A 47 -5.25 -11.04 -3.64
CA GLY A 47 -5.76 -12.39 -3.91
C GLY A 47 -6.01 -13.26 -2.68
N CYS A 48 -5.78 -12.73 -1.48
CA CYS A 48 -5.95 -13.42 -0.20
C CYS A 48 -7.35 -13.29 0.41
N GLY A 49 -8.30 -12.60 -0.24
CA GLY A 49 -9.62 -12.32 0.36
C GLY A 49 -9.57 -11.29 1.49
N ILE A 50 -10.68 -11.11 2.21
CA ILE A 50 -10.84 -10.09 3.26
C ILE A 50 -11.75 -10.59 4.38
N GLY A 51 -11.46 -10.22 5.63
CA GLY A 51 -12.30 -10.57 6.79
C GLY A 51 -12.41 -12.08 6.98
N ASN A 52 -13.63 -12.61 7.04
CA ASN A 52 -13.86 -14.05 7.26
C ASN A 52 -13.35 -14.95 6.12
N HIS A 53 -13.15 -14.39 4.92
CA HIS A 53 -12.62 -15.13 3.77
C HIS A 53 -11.12 -14.87 3.54
N PHE A 54 -10.45 -14.23 4.50
CA PHE A 54 -9.02 -13.95 4.41
C PHE A 54 -8.19 -15.22 4.63
N ASP A 55 -7.29 -15.50 3.70
CA ASP A 55 -6.29 -16.56 3.79
C ASP A 55 -4.94 -16.05 3.26
N VAL A 56 -3.98 -15.90 4.17
CA VAL A 56 -2.64 -15.40 3.87
C VAL A 56 -1.86 -16.28 2.90
N ASN A 57 -2.15 -17.59 2.84
CA ASN A 57 -1.43 -18.51 1.95
C ASN A 57 -1.75 -18.26 0.47
N ARG A 58 -2.85 -17.58 0.19
CA ARG A 58 -3.28 -17.21 -1.17
C ARG A 58 -2.74 -15.86 -1.63
N LEU A 59 -1.90 -15.22 -0.80
CA LEU A 59 -1.29 -13.94 -1.13
C LEU A 59 -0.42 -14.06 -2.37
N ARG A 60 -0.72 -13.27 -3.41
CA ARG A 60 -0.02 -13.31 -4.70
C ARG A 60 1.37 -12.69 -4.68
N TYR A 61 1.65 -11.84 -3.70
CA TYR A 61 2.90 -11.11 -3.57
C TYR A 61 3.48 -11.29 -2.18
N GLU A 62 4.72 -11.76 -2.10
CA GLU A 62 5.38 -12.00 -0.80
C GLU A 62 5.58 -10.73 0.03
N ARG A 63 5.58 -9.56 -0.61
CA ARG A 63 5.79 -8.25 0.03
C ARG A 63 4.77 -7.26 -0.50
N VAL A 64 4.10 -6.58 0.41
CA VAL A 64 3.20 -5.46 0.13
C VAL A 64 3.88 -4.21 0.65
N ILE A 65 4.22 -3.29 -0.25
CA ILE A 65 4.95 -2.06 0.09
C ILE A 65 4.01 -0.88 -0.05
N LEU A 66 3.80 -0.16 1.05
CA LEU A 66 3.06 1.10 1.09
C LEU A 66 4.01 2.21 0.69
N LEU A 67 3.72 2.87 -0.43
CA LEU A 67 4.50 3.99 -0.94
C LEU A 67 3.59 5.21 -1.04
N ALA A 68 3.87 6.21 -0.22
CA ALA A 68 3.22 7.51 -0.21
C ALA A 68 4.29 8.60 -0.11
N ASP A 69 3.92 9.85 -0.38
CA ASP A 69 4.84 10.99 -0.29
C ASP A 69 5.24 11.27 1.17
N ALA A 70 6.39 11.92 1.37
CA ALA A 70 6.94 12.19 2.71
C ALA A 70 6.24 13.35 3.47
N ASP A 71 5.07 13.80 3.00
CA ASP A 71 4.31 14.90 3.59
C ASP A 71 3.22 14.40 4.56
N SER A 72 2.52 15.33 5.22
CA SER A 72 1.47 14.98 6.20
C SER A 72 0.34 14.15 5.59
N ASP A 73 0.02 14.36 4.31
CA ASP A 73 -1.05 13.63 3.63
C ASP A 73 -0.62 12.17 3.34
N GLY A 74 0.64 11.95 2.97
CA GLY A 74 1.19 10.61 2.80
C GLY A 74 1.25 9.81 4.10
N HIS A 75 1.58 10.46 5.23
CA HIS A 75 1.50 9.83 6.56
C HIS A 75 0.05 9.45 6.91
N HIS A 76 -0.91 10.32 6.61
CA HIS A 76 -2.33 10.04 6.85
C HIS A 76 -2.84 8.86 6.01
N ILE A 77 -2.51 8.82 4.71
CA ILE A 77 -2.85 7.70 3.82
C ILE A 77 -2.24 6.40 4.33
N THR A 78 -0.96 6.42 4.72
CA THR A 78 -0.27 5.26 5.25
C THR A 78 -0.98 4.73 6.50
N THR A 79 -1.42 5.62 7.39
CA THR A 79 -2.17 5.25 8.60
C THR A 79 -3.49 4.58 8.25
N LEU A 80 -4.26 5.13 7.30
CA LEU A 80 -5.54 4.54 6.87
C LEU A 80 -5.36 3.14 6.27
N LEU A 81 -4.31 2.93 5.49
CA LEU A 81 -3.98 1.63 4.91
C LEU A 81 -3.55 0.63 5.98
N LEU A 82 -2.71 1.04 6.93
CA LEU A 82 -2.32 0.19 8.06
C LEU A 82 -3.54 -0.22 8.88
N THR A 83 -4.46 0.70 9.16
CA THR A 83 -5.73 0.40 9.84
C THR A 83 -6.55 -0.63 9.08
N PHE A 84 -6.66 -0.50 7.75
CA PHE A 84 -7.34 -1.48 6.91
C PHE A 84 -6.71 -2.88 7.02
N PHE A 85 -5.38 -2.98 6.86
CA PHE A 85 -4.68 -4.27 6.96
C PHE A 85 -4.81 -4.87 8.37
N TYR A 86 -4.71 -4.04 9.40
CA TYR A 86 -4.85 -4.48 10.78
C TYR A 86 -6.24 -5.03 11.07
N ARG A 87 -7.29 -4.36 10.59
CA ARG A 87 -8.67 -4.76 10.83
C ARG A 87 -9.11 -5.98 10.01
N HIS A 88 -8.68 -6.08 8.76
CA HIS A 88 -9.29 -7.02 7.81
C HIS A 88 -8.34 -8.08 7.24
N MET A 89 -7.03 -7.91 7.42
CA MET A 89 -5.99 -8.82 6.94
C MET A 89 -4.85 -8.97 7.96
N PRO A 90 -5.12 -9.21 9.25
CA PRO A 90 -4.11 -9.14 10.31
C PRO A 90 -2.93 -10.09 10.08
N GLY A 91 -3.15 -11.23 9.41
CA GLY A 91 -2.08 -12.18 9.07
C GLY A 91 -1.00 -11.61 8.16
N LEU A 92 -1.27 -10.54 7.38
CA LEU A 92 -0.24 -9.85 6.60
C LEU A 92 0.72 -9.07 7.51
N ILE A 93 0.20 -8.45 8.57
CA ILE A 93 1.01 -7.71 9.54
C ILE A 93 1.81 -8.70 10.39
N SER A 94 1.14 -9.69 10.99
CA SER A 94 1.79 -10.70 11.84
C SER A 94 2.81 -11.55 11.07
N GLY A 95 2.57 -11.77 9.78
CA GLY A 95 3.49 -12.49 8.89
C GLY A 95 4.64 -11.66 8.34
N GLY A 96 4.79 -10.39 8.75
CA GLY A 96 5.87 -9.51 8.27
C GLY A 96 5.82 -9.24 6.78
N ARG A 97 4.61 -9.19 6.18
CA ARG A 97 4.40 -9.02 4.74
C ARG A 97 4.16 -7.57 4.32
N ILE A 98 3.86 -6.68 5.28
CA ILE A 98 3.62 -5.25 5.05
C ILE A 98 4.90 -4.45 5.32
N PHE A 99 5.28 -3.59 4.38
CA PHE A 99 6.43 -2.71 4.45
C PHE A 99 6.00 -1.28 4.13
N ILE A 100 6.71 -0.30 4.68
CA ILE A 100 6.51 1.11 4.35
C ILE A 100 7.77 1.59 3.63
N ALA A 101 7.61 2.13 2.43
CA ALA A 101 8.70 2.80 1.74
C ALA A 101 8.92 4.18 2.37
N VAL A 102 10.18 4.51 2.62
CA VAL A 102 10.58 5.84 3.12
C VAL A 102 11.24 6.57 1.96
N PRO A 103 10.50 7.42 1.22
CA PRO A 103 11.09 8.22 0.16
C PRO A 103 12.01 9.31 0.75
N PRO A 104 13.06 9.72 0.02
CA PRO A 104 13.93 10.81 0.45
C PRO A 104 13.16 12.14 0.50
N LEU A 105 13.46 12.96 1.49
CA LEU A 105 12.91 14.31 1.66
C LEU A 105 13.63 15.32 0.76
N TYR A 106 14.92 15.11 0.53
CA TYR A 106 15.76 16.03 -0.23
C TYR A 106 16.67 15.29 -1.21
N ARG A 107 16.94 15.95 -2.33
CA ARG A 107 18.01 15.59 -3.27
C ARG A 107 18.97 16.77 -3.37
N ILE A 108 20.26 16.50 -3.14
CA ILE A 108 21.32 17.50 -3.28
C ILE A 108 22.22 17.06 -4.42
N ASP A 109 22.36 17.91 -5.43
CA ASP A 109 23.22 17.68 -6.60
C ASP A 109 24.47 18.59 -6.49
N ILE A 110 25.66 18.01 -6.36
CA ILE A 110 26.95 18.70 -6.29
C ILE A 110 27.82 18.27 -7.48
N GLY A 111 27.83 19.07 -8.55
CA GLY A 111 28.56 18.73 -9.77
C GLY A 111 28.00 17.45 -10.42
N LYS A 112 28.75 16.34 -10.32
CA LYS A 112 28.32 15.01 -10.81
C LYS A 112 27.83 14.08 -9.70
N GLU A 113 27.90 14.51 -8.44
CA GLU A 113 27.49 13.72 -7.28
C GLU A 113 26.05 14.05 -6.90
N THR A 114 25.26 13.02 -6.60
CA THR A 114 23.87 13.16 -6.13
C THR A 114 23.73 12.47 -4.78
N PHE A 115 23.26 13.24 -3.79
CA PHE A 115 22.97 12.78 -2.43
C PHE A 115 21.46 12.78 -2.18
N TRP A 116 21.00 11.78 -1.43
CA TRP A 116 19.60 11.63 -1.02
C TRP A 116 19.53 11.59 0.50
N GLY A 117 18.62 12.35 1.09
CA GLY A 117 18.40 12.44 2.53
C GLY A 117 16.95 12.68 2.89
#